data_AF-A0A969XVG4-F1
#
_entry.id   AF-A0A969XVG4-F1
#
_cell.length_a   1.000
_cell.length_b   1.000
_cell.length_c   1.000
_cell.angle_alpha   90.00
_cell.angle_beta   90.00
_cell.angle_gamma   90.00
#
_symmetry.space_group_name_H-M   'P 1'
#
loop_
_entity.id
_entity.type
_entity.pdbx_description
1 polymer ?
#
loop_
_entity_poly.entity_id
_entity_poly.type
_entity_poly.pdbx_seq_one_letter_code
_entity_poly.pdbx_strand_id
1 'polypeptide(L)'
;MDRRTRVCVVIIVAGLANFVAYTAGWALIGGDAMNGYVRLEGPGGTVRRYFLVRHGVEVREVSAAAWVYSAVHAISVPLTVGAVLLAMLTLAKDRLIAAMHSTLVRGRAFMTALAVVIAALMVTISAYFTWYTIAQLAAPPLAAGGGGA
;
A
#
# COMPACT_ATOMS: atom_id res chain seq x y z
N MET A 1 10.62 20.51 -22.60
CA MET A 1 9.66 19.63 -21.91
C MET A 1 8.60 20.51 -21.25
N ASP A 2 7.32 20.28 -21.51
CA ASP A 2 6.25 21.07 -20.88
C ASP A 2 6.12 20.76 -19.38
N ARG A 3 5.52 21.69 -18.62
CA ARG A 3 5.39 21.59 -17.16
C ARG A 3 4.62 20.34 -16.72
N ARG A 4 3.57 19.95 -17.46
CA ARG A 4 2.73 18.79 -17.14
C ARG A 4 3.53 17.51 -17.31
N THR A 5 4.25 17.37 -18.42
CA THR A 5 5.14 16.22 -18.65
C THR A 5 6.21 16.13 -17.56
N ARG A 6 6.80 17.26 -17.14
CA ARG A 6 7.74 17.29 -16.02
C ARG A 6 7.15 16.78 -14.72
N VAL A 7 5.96 17.22 -14.35
CA VAL A 7 5.27 16.75 -13.14
C VAL A 7 4.97 15.25 -13.23
N CYS A 8 4.44 14.77 -14.35
CA CYS A 8 4.17 13.34 -14.54
C CYS A 8 5.43 12.48 -14.42
N VAL A 9 6.54 12.90 -15.04
CA VAL A 9 7.82 12.18 -14.96
C VAL A 9 8.34 12.15 -13.52
N VAL A 10 8.27 13.27 -12.79
CA VAL A 10 8.67 13.32 -11.37
C VAL A 10 7.83 12.36 -10.53
N ILE A 11 6.51 12.33 -10.74
CA ILE A 11 5.61 11.39 -10.03
C ILE A 11 5.98 9.94 -10.35
N ILE A 12 6.24 9.62 -11.62
CA ILE A 12 6.62 8.26 -12.05
C ILE A 12 7.93 7.84 -11.37
N VAL A 13 8.95 8.71 -11.39
CA VAL A 13 10.25 8.42 -10.77
C VAL A 13 10.12 8.28 -9.26
N ALA A 14 9.37 9.17 -8.60
CA ALA A 14 9.15 9.12 -7.15
C ALA A 14 8.40 7.85 -6.74
N GLY A 15 7.36 7.47 -7.48
CA GLY A 15 6.61 6.24 -7.19
C GLY A 15 7.41 4.97 -7.44
N LEU A 16 8.24 4.96 -8.50
CA LEU A 16 9.17 3.85 -8.75
C LEU A 16 10.23 3.74 -7.65
N ALA A 17 10.80 4.87 -7.23
CA ALA A 17 11.74 4.90 -6.11
C ALA A 17 11.10 4.39 -4.82
N ASN A 18 9.85 4.77 -4.53
CA ASN A 18 9.10 4.25 -3.39
C ASN A 18 8.90 2.73 -3.48
N PHE A 19 8.49 2.22 -4.65
CA PHE A 19 8.33 0.78 -4.84
C PHE A 19 9.64 0.02 -4.65
N VAL A 20 10.75 0.52 -5.22
CA VAL A 20 12.08 -0.08 -5.05
C VAL A 20 12.51 -0.04 -3.57
N ALA A 21 12.29 1.06 -2.88
CA ALA A 21 12.58 1.20 -1.45
C ALA A 21 11.76 0.20 -0.62
N TYR A 22 10.48 0.00 -0.97
CA TYR A 22 9.63 -1.00 -0.33
C TYR A 22 10.17 -2.41 -0.57
N THR A 23 10.47 -2.78 -1.81
CA THR A 23 11.01 -4.11 -2.14
C THR A 23 12.35 -4.37 -1.46
N ALA A 24 13.25 -3.39 -1.41
CA ALA A 24 14.52 -3.50 -0.70
C ALA A 24 14.29 -3.65 0.81
N GLY A 25 13.41 -2.83 1.40
CA GLY A 25 13.05 -2.94 2.81
C GLY A 25 12.45 -4.30 3.16
N TRP A 26 11.54 -4.80 2.33
CA TRP A 26 10.95 -6.13 2.45
C TRP A 26 12.02 -7.24 2.43
N ALA A 27 13.00 -7.13 1.53
CA ALA A 27 14.09 -8.10 1.43
C ALA A 27 15.05 -8.04 2.65
N LEU A 28 15.38 -6.84 3.14
CA LEU A 28 16.32 -6.65 4.25
C LEU A 28 15.72 -7.00 5.61
N ILE A 29 14.46 -6.61 5.84
CA ILE A 29 13.76 -6.84 7.11
C ILE A 29 13.14 -8.25 7.09
N GLY A 30 12.94 -8.86 5.92
CA GLY A 30 12.53 -10.26 5.79
C GLY A 30 11.03 -10.47 5.89
N GLY A 31 10.23 -9.59 5.28
CA GLY A 31 8.77 -9.65 5.26
C GLY A 31 8.12 -8.27 5.35
N ASP A 32 6.79 -8.25 5.44
CA ASP A 32 6.02 -7.03 5.67
C ASP A 32 4.93 -7.19 6.73
N ALA A 33 4.48 -6.04 7.24
CA ALA A 33 3.46 -5.95 8.25
C ALA A 33 2.05 -6.29 7.74
N MET A 34 1.78 -6.19 6.44
CA MET A 34 0.45 -6.52 5.87
C MET A 34 0.22 -8.04 5.85
N ASN A 35 1.29 -8.81 5.72
CA ASN A 35 1.28 -10.25 5.93
C ASN A 35 1.56 -10.64 7.40
N GLY A 36 2.07 -9.69 8.18
CA GLY A 36 2.49 -9.83 9.57
C GLY A 36 1.33 -9.90 10.57
N TYR A 37 1.64 -9.83 11.86
CA TYR A 37 0.65 -9.65 12.92
C TYR A 37 1.28 -9.15 14.22
N VAL A 38 0.44 -8.64 15.12
CA VAL A 38 0.82 -8.30 16.49
C VAL A 38 0.22 -9.35 17.43
N ARG A 39 1.04 -9.92 18.31
CA ARG A 39 0.59 -10.87 19.33
C ARG A 39 0.78 -10.27 20.72
N LEU A 40 -0.18 -10.52 21.59
CA LEU A 40 -0.12 -10.17 23.00
C LEU A 40 0.33 -11.42 23.78
N GLU A 41 1.45 -11.32 24.49
CA GLU A 41 2.03 -12.38 25.32
C GLU A 41 2.18 -11.92 26.77
N GLY A 42 2.39 -12.88 27.68
CA GLY A 42 2.52 -12.64 29.12
C GLY A 42 1.19 -12.64 29.89
N PRO A 43 1.24 -12.68 31.24
CA PRO A 43 0.04 -12.68 32.08
C PRO A 43 -0.82 -11.45 31.78
N GLY A 44 -2.08 -11.68 31.39
CA GLY A 44 -3.04 -10.63 31.03
C GLY A 44 -2.82 -9.99 29.65
N GLY A 45 -1.97 -10.55 28.77
CA GLY A 45 -1.71 -10.01 27.43
C GLY A 45 -0.93 -8.69 27.43
N THR A 46 -0.09 -8.47 28.45
CA THR A 46 0.55 -7.17 28.69
C THR A 46 1.71 -6.85 27.74
N VAL A 47 2.32 -7.85 27.09
CA VAL A 47 3.50 -7.66 26.23
C VAL A 47 3.11 -7.79 24.76
N ARG A 48 3.30 -6.72 23.97
CA ARG A 48 3.10 -6.76 22.51
C ARG A 48 4.37 -7.23 21.81
N ARG A 49 4.25 -8.30 21.02
CA ARG A 49 5.28 -8.79 20.10
C ARG A 49 4.83 -8.59 18.66
N TYR A 50 5.77 -8.19 17.82
CA TYR A 50 5.50 -7.74 16.46
C TYR A 50 6.15 -8.70 15.47
N PHE A 51 5.37 -9.22 14.54
CA PHE A 51 5.83 -10.22 13.58
C PHE A 51 5.62 -9.72 12.17
N LEU A 52 6.65 -9.89 11.33
CA LEU A 52 6.57 -9.75 9.89
C LEU A 52 6.51 -11.14 9.26
N VAL A 53 5.82 -11.25 8.13
CA VAL A 53 5.72 -12.51 7.40
C VAL A 53 6.24 -12.33 5.98
N ARG A 54 7.06 -13.29 5.53
CA ARG A 54 7.58 -13.39 4.18
C ARG A 54 7.03 -14.63 3.49
N HIS A 55 6.48 -14.44 2.28
CA HIS A 55 5.84 -15.48 1.47
C HIS A 55 4.76 -16.31 2.19
N GLY A 56 4.16 -15.78 3.26
CA GLY A 56 3.14 -16.50 4.04
C GLY A 56 3.67 -17.62 4.95
N VAL A 57 4.99 -17.82 5.05
CA VAL A 57 5.56 -18.97 5.81
C VAL A 57 6.69 -18.56 6.75
N GLU A 58 7.55 -17.64 6.34
CA GLU A 58 8.68 -17.19 7.17
C GLU A 58 8.21 -16.07 8.10
N VAL A 59 8.14 -16.36 9.40
CA VAL A 59 7.75 -15.41 10.45
C VAL A 59 9.00 -14.87 11.14
N ARG A 60 9.15 -13.54 11.20
CA ARG A 60 10.26 -12.88 11.90
C ARG A 60 9.73 -11.92 12.96
N GLU A 61 10.18 -12.10 14.20
CA GLU A 61 9.92 -11.14 15.27
C GLU A 61 10.80 -9.89 15.07
N VAL A 62 10.19 -8.71 15.21
CA VAL A 62 10.84 -7.42 15.02
C VAL A 62 10.44 -6.44 16.12
N SER A 63 11.13 -5.29 16.19
CA SER A 63 10.73 -4.20 17.06
C SER A 63 9.42 -3.55 16.60
N ALA A 64 8.71 -2.91 17.54
CA ALA A 64 7.52 -2.12 17.23
C ALA A 64 7.78 -1.07 16.14
N ALA A 65 8.94 -0.40 16.20
CA ALA A 65 9.34 0.61 15.22
C ALA A 65 9.51 0.02 13.81
N ALA A 66 10.15 -1.15 13.69
CA ALA A 66 10.33 -1.82 12.40
C ALA A 66 8.98 -2.27 11.81
N TRP A 67 8.06 -2.75 12.65
CA TRP A 67 6.73 -3.15 12.23
C TRP A 67 5.89 -1.96 11.75
N VAL A 68 5.86 -0.86 12.51
CA VAL A 68 5.15 0.37 12.14
C VAL A 68 5.75 0.97 10.86
N TYR A 69 7.08 1.00 10.73
CA TYR A 69 7.75 1.43 9.50
C TYR A 69 7.30 0.59 8.30
N SER A 70 7.33 -0.74 8.44
CA SER A 70 6.88 -1.65 7.38
C SER A 70 5.42 -1.42 7.00
N ALA A 71 4.53 -1.22 7.98
CA ALA A 71 3.11 -0.95 7.76
C ALA A 71 2.89 0.36 7.02
N VAL A 72 3.51 1.46 7.46
CA VAL A 72 3.41 2.77 6.81
C VAL A 72 3.96 2.73 5.39
N HIS A 73 5.09 2.05 5.18
CA HIS A 73 5.68 1.91 3.86
C HIS A 73 4.73 1.09 2.94
N ALA A 74 4.16 -0.01 3.43
CA ALA A 74 3.19 -0.80 2.67
C ALA A 74 1.93 0.01 2.28
N ILE A 75 1.39 0.84 3.18
CA ILE A 75 0.25 1.75 2.91
C ILE A 75 0.58 2.74 1.80
N SER A 76 1.84 3.21 1.70
CA SER A 76 2.25 4.15 0.66
C SER A 76 2.32 3.54 -0.74
N VAL A 77 2.48 2.21 -0.86
CA VAL A 77 2.71 1.55 -2.15
C VAL A 77 1.50 1.67 -3.07
N PRO A 78 0.26 1.31 -2.68
CA PRO A 78 -0.89 1.46 -3.58
C PRO A 78 -1.13 2.92 -3.98
N LEU A 79 -0.91 3.89 -3.08
CA LEU A 79 -1.05 5.32 -3.38
C LEU A 79 -0.04 5.78 -4.46
N THR A 80 1.23 5.41 -4.29
CA THR A 80 2.29 5.79 -5.23
C THR A 80 2.17 5.06 -6.56
N VAL A 81 1.78 3.78 -6.56
CA VAL A 81 1.45 3.03 -7.77
C VAL A 81 0.26 3.66 -8.50
N GLY A 82 -0.79 4.05 -7.78
CA GLY A 82 -1.93 4.77 -8.35
C GLY A 82 -1.51 6.08 -9.00
N ALA A 83 -0.67 6.87 -8.34
CA ALA A 83 -0.14 8.12 -8.88
C ALA A 83 0.70 7.89 -10.16
N VAL A 84 1.54 6.85 -10.18
CA VAL A 84 2.31 6.44 -11.36
C VAL A 84 1.38 6.07 -12.51
N LEU A 85 0.37 5.23 -12.29
CA LEU A 85 -0.60 4.82 -13.30
C LEU A 85 -1.35 6.02 -13.87
N LEU A 86 -1.80 6.95 -13.02
CA LEU A 86 -2.47 8.18 -13.44
C LEU A 86 -1.54 9.10 -14.22
N ALA A 87 -0.26 9.22 -13.83
CA ALA A 87 0.73 9.98 -14.56
C ALA A 87 1.02 9.37 -15.94
N MET A 88 1.16 8.04 -16.03
CA MET A 88 1.33 7.33 -17.31
C MET A 88 0.10 7.51 -18.20
N LEU A 89 -1.11 7.35 -17.64
CA LEU A 89 -2.37 7.58 -18.36
C LEU A 89 -2.45 9.01 -18.90
N THR A 90 -2.03 9.98 -18.09
CA THR A 90 -1.99 11.41 -18.42
C THR A 90 -1.05 11.72 -19.59
N LEU A 91 0.11 11.04 -19.65
CA LEU A 91 1.08 11.16 -20.74
C LEU A 91 0.64 10.40 -22.00
N ALA A 92 0.01 9.24 -21.83
CA ALA A 92 -0.44 8.39 -22.94
C ALA A 92 -1.76 8.85 -23.57
N LYS A 93 -2.52 9.75 -22.92
CA LYS A 93 -3.89 10.11 -23.31
C LYS A 93 -4.05 10.45 -24.78
N ASP A 94 -3.13 11.22 -25.36
CA ASP A 94 -3.30 11.78 -26.69
C ASP A 94 -3.12 10.68 -27.74
N ARG A 95 -2.18 9.75 -27.49
CA ARG A 95 -1.98 8.54 -28.32
C ARG A 95 -3.15 7.56 -28.18
N LEU A 96 -3.67 7.38 -26.97
CA LEU A 96 -4.83 6.51 -26.71
C LEU A 96 -6.08 7.05 -27.41
N ILE A 97 -6.36 8.35 -27.30
CA ILE A 97 -7.51 8.98 -27.97
C ILE A 97 -7.36 8.88 -29.50
N ALA A 98 -6.16 9.12 -30.04
CA ALA A 98 -5.91 9.00 -31.48
C ALA A 98 -6.11 7.58 -32.00
N ALA A 99 -5.83 6.56 -31.19
CA ALA A 99 -6.07 5.16 -31.53
C ALA A 99 -7.56 4.76 -31.50
N MET A 100 -8.42 5.56 -30.88
CA MET A 100 -9.86 5.27 -30.82
C MET A 100 -10.60 5.87 -32.02
N HIS A 101 -11.07 5.00 -32.91
CA HIS A 101 -11.74 5.35 -34.15
C HIS A 101 -13.16 5.96 -34.00
N SER A 102 -13.68 6.12 -32.77
CA SER A 102 -15.04 6.62 -32.51
C SER A 102 -15.05 7.88 -31.64
N THR A 103 -15.86 8.86 -32.05
CA THR A 103 -16.12 10.20 -31.47
C THR A 103 -15.25 10.62 -30.28
N LEU A 104 -14.46 11.70 -30.45
CA LEU A 104 -13.58 12.31 -29.45
C LEU A 104 -14.21 12.51 -28.05
N VAL A 105 -15.53 12.70 -27.98
CA VAL A 105 -16.30 12.81 -26.73
C VAL A 105 -16.26 11.51 -25.92
N ARG A 106 -16.33 10.34 -26.57
CA ARG A 106 -16.23 9.01 -25.96
C ARG A 106 -14.84 8.75 -25.40
N GLY A 107 -13.79 9.29 -26.04
CA GLY A 107 -12.41 9.22 -25.54
C GLY A 107 -12.16 9.98 -24.27
N ARG A 108 -12.66 11.20 -24.16
CA ARG A 108 -12.51 11.95 -22.91
C ARG A 108 -13.24 11.27 -21.75
N ALA A 109 -14.46 10.79 -21.95
CA ALA A 109 -15.23 10.08 -20.93
C ALA A 109 -14.55 8.77 -20.50
N PHE A 110 -14.05 7.98 -21.45
CA PHE A 110 -13.32 6.75 -21.17
C PHE A 110 -12.07 6.98 -20.31
N MET A 111 -11.26 7.98 -20.68
CA MET A 111 -10.04 8.31 -19.94
C MET A 111 -10.34 8.76 -18.51
N THR A 112 -11.40 9.55 -18.32
CA THR A 112 -11.86 9.95 -16.99
C THR A 112 -12.35 8.75 -16.19
N ALA A 113 -13.14 7.85 -16.79
CA ALA A 113 -13.63 6.65 -16.11
C ALA A 113 -12.46 5.75 -15.66
N LEU A 114 -11.47 5.53 -16.52
CA LEU A 114 -10.28 4.76 -16.18
C LEU A 114 -9.48 5.41 -15.04
N ALA A 115 -9.30 6.73 -15.08
CA ALA A 115 -8.64 7.46 -14.00
C ALA A 115 -9.39 7.33 -12.66
N VAL A 116 -10.71 7.43 -12.67
CA VAL A 116 -11.56 7.25 -11.47
C VAL A 116 -11.44 5.83 -10.93
N VAL A 117 -11.47 4.81 -11.79
CA VAL A 117 -11.32 3.40 -11.38
C VAL A 117 -9.96 3.16 -10.73
N ILE A 118 -8.87 3.65 -11.35
CA ILE A 118 -7.52 3.55 -10.77
C ILE A 118 -7.48 4.23 -9.40
N ALA A 119 -7.96 5.47 -9.29
CA ALA A 119 -7.95 6.21 -8.05
C ALA A 119 -8.76 5.50 -6.95
N ALA A 120 -9.99 5.07 -7.26
CA ALA A 120 -10.88 4.39 -6.33
C ALA A 120 -10.28 3.07 -5.82
N LEU A 121 -9.73 2.26 -6.72
CA LEU A 121 -9.10 0.98 -6.35
C LEU A 121 -7.91 1.21 -5.41
N MET A 122 -7.02 2.13 -5.76
CA MET A 122 -5.79 2.37 -5.00
C MET A 122 -6.06 2.99 -3.63
N VAL A 123 -7.04 3.89 -3.54
CA VAL A 123 -7.53 4.43 -2.26
C VAL A 123 -8.15 3.33 -1.41
N THR A 124 -8.96 2.45 -2.01
CA THR A 124 -9.61 1.34 -1.28
C THR A 124 -8.57 0.38 -0.68
N ILE A 125 -7.56 -0.02 -1.46
CA ILE A 125 -6.48 -0.89 -0.97
C ILE A 125 -5.70 -0.20 0.17
N SER A 126 -5.38 1.09 0.02
CA SER A 126 -4.65 1.85 1.05
C SER A 126 -5.48 2.02 2.32
N ALA A 127 -6.78 2.25 2.19
CA ALA A 127 -7.71 2.33 3.32
C ALA A 127 -7.80 0.99 4.05
N TYR A 128 -7.86 -0.13 3.31
CA TYR A 128 -7.81 -1.47 3.90
C TYR A 128 -6.51 -1.72 4.68
N PHE A 129 -5.35 -1.38 4.12
CA PHE A 129 -4.06 -1.50 4.81
C PHE A 129 -3.99 -0.63 6.08
N THR A 130 -4.55 0.57 6.01
CA THR A 130 -4.62 1.49 7.15
C THR A 130 -5.52 0.92 8.25
N TRP A 131 -6.72 0.46 7.90
CA TRP A 131 -7.65 -0.17 8.83
C TRP A 131 -7.03 -1.40 9.49
N TYR A 132 -6.39 -2.27 8.71
CA TYR A 132 -5.71 -3.47 9.20
C TYR A 132 -4.63 -3.11 10.23
N THR A 133 -3.81 -2.09 9.92
CA THR A 133 -2.76 -1.59 10.83
C THR A 133 -3.35 -1.08 12.14
N ILE A 134 -4.41 -0.28 12.06
CA ILE A 134 -5.10 0.25 13.25
C ILE A 134 -5.68 -0.90 14.08
N ALA A 135 -6.34 -1.88 13.45
CA ALA A 135 -6.93 -3.02 14.14
C ALA A 135 -5.88 -3.82 14.93
N GLN A 136 -4.71 -4.07 14.33
CA GLN A 136 -3.60 -4.77 15.00
C GLN A 136 -3.02 -3.99 16.19
N LEU A 137 -2.96 -2.65 16.10
CA LEU A 137 -2.42 -1.79 17.17
C LEU A 137 -3.44 -1.49 18.27
N ALA A 138 -4.73 -1.47 17.93
CA ALA A 138 -5.84 -1.19 18.83
C ALA A 138 -6.35 -2.44 19.55
N ALA A 139 -6.00 -3.65 19.09
CA ALA A 139 -6.41 -4.89 19.72
C ALA A 139 -6.07 -4.87 21.23
N PRO A 140 -7.07 -5.01 22.11
CA PRO A 140 -6.84 -5.03 23.55
C PRO A 140 -6.06 -6.30 23.92
N PRO A 141 -5.23 -6.26 24.99
CA PRO A 141 -4.74 -7.45 25.67
C PRO A 141 -5.89 -8.44 25.85
N LEU A 142 -5.78 -9.65 25.30
CA LEU A 142 -6.73 -10.71 25.66
C LEU A 142 -6.58 -10.88 27.17
N ALA A 143 -7.62 -10.51 27.92
CA ALA A 143 -7.67 -10.72 29.35
C ALA A 143 -7.42 -12.22 29.60
N ALA A 144 -6.34 -12.52 30.31
CA ALA A 144 -6.01 -13.88 30.66
C ALA A 144 -7.16 -14.46 31.51
N GLY A 145 -7.73 -15.57 31.05
CA GLY A 145 -8.40 -16.55 31.90
C GLY A 145 -9.84 -16.21 32.32
N GLY A 146 -10.79 -16.62 31.48
CA GLY A 146 -12.10 -17.11 31.94
C GLY A 146 -12.16 -18.63 31.81
N GLY A 147 -11.12 -19.33 32.27
CA GLY A 147 -11.06 -20.79 32.37
C GLY A 147 -10.92 -21.15 33.83
N GLY A 148 -12.03 -21.11 34.55
CA GLY A 148 -12.13 -21.58 35.93
C GLY A 148 -13.13 -22.74 35.99
N ALA A 149 -12.65 -23.83 36.61
CA ALA A 149 -13.30 -25.11 36.93
C ALA A 149 -13.41 -26.13 35.79
#